data_AF-A0A2E6GRB1-F1
#
_entry.id   AF-A0A2E6GRB1-F1
#
_cell.length_a   1.000
_cell.length_b   1.000
_cell.length_c   1.000
_cell.angle_alpha   90.00
_cell.angle_beta   90.00
_cell.angle_gamma   90.00
#
_symmetry.space_group_name_H-M   'P 1'
#
loop_
_entity.id
_entity.type
_entity.pdbx_description
1 polymer ?
#
loop_
_entity_poly.entity_id
_entity_poly.type
_entity_poly.pdbx_seq_one_letter_code
_entity_poly.pdbx_strand_id
1 'polypeptide(L)'
;MMGTGICHVIKNKIGVLPSAIWASLAFMLMLLWGASSLAQDAQKQKPPISVGGFDYRYLPQHRVHSFNCQRPACVIGSEVSYIIFAPTTPNFEMFKRGKEIAFRQLQARAAPDVTYKLSDPKRVSHKSMTVFVSEREARWSGGAVRYTKSTVAYFQKMTVSLISSSSSKKAANANGSLFFVGLAALGVAKKKSNESTVPADLEPAK
;
A
#
# COMPACT_ATOMS: atom_id res chain seq x y z
N MET A 1 48.85 1.62 53.09
CA MET A 1 48.75 0.41 53.93
C MET A 1 47.41 0.43 54.67
N MET A 2 46.64 -0.65 54.55
CA MET A 2 45.70 -1.24 55.55
C MET A 2 44.74 -0.28 56.28
N GLY A 3 43.41 -0.40 56.24
CA GLY A 3 42.55 -1.56 56.09
C GLY A 3 41.52 -1.51 57.24
N THR A 4 40.25 -1.28 56.93
CA THR A 4 39.15 -1.36 57.91
C THR A 4 37.99 -2.10 57.27
N GLY A 5 37.83 -3.36 57.65
CA GLY A 5 36.67 -4.18 57.36
C GLY A 5 35.64 -4.05 58.48
N ILE A 6 34.36 -3.92 58.12
CA ILE A 6 33.23 -4.18 59.00
C ILE A 6 32.22 -5.00 58.18
N CYS A 7 32.16 -6.30 58.48
CA CYS A 7 31.11 -7.21 58.02
C CYS A 7 29.83 -6.96 58.82
N HIS A 8 28.76 -6.52 58.17
CA HIS A 8 27.42 -6.57 58.76
C HIS A 8 26.66 -7.80 58.25
N VAL A 9 26.36 -8.70 59.18
CA VAL A 9 25.45 -9.84 59.01
C VAL A 9 24.02 -9.32 59.06
N ILE A 10 23.30 -9.40 57.93
CA ILE A 10 21.85 -9.14 57.88
C ILE A 10 21.13 -10.48 57.96
N LYS A 11 20.46 -10.72 59.10
CA LYS A 11 19.62 -11.90 59.34
C LYS A 11 18.32 -11.77 58.54
N ASN A 12 18.08 -12.81 57.75
CA ASN A 12 16.90 -13.04 56.93
C ASN A 12 15.65 -13.26 57.80
N LYS A 13 14.60 -12.44 57.64
CA LYS A 13 13.25 -12.72 58.16
C LYS A 13 12.31 -12.86 56.97
N ILE A 14 12.05 -14.11 56.59
CA ILE A 14 11.06 -14.49 55.57
C ILE A 14 9.69 -14.39 56.24
N GLY A 15 8.96 -13.31 55.96
CA GLY A 15 7.56 -13.14 56.32
C GLY A 15 6.67 -13.90 55.35
N VAL A 16 5.83 -14.78 55.90
CA VAL A 16 4.79 -15.54 55.21
C VAL A 16 3.74 -14.55 54.68
N LEU A 17 3.60 -14.44 53.36
CA LEU A 17 2.58 -13.60 52.71
C LEU A 17 1.30 -14.40 52.45
N PRO A 18 0.11 -13.83 52.74
CA PRO A 18 -1.18 -14.48 52.61
C PRO A 18 -1.55 -14.78 51.15
N SER A 19 -2.09 -15.97 50.92
CA SER A 19 -2.43 -16.63 49.66
C SER A 19 -3.54 -15.97 48.82
N ALA A 20 -4.00 -14.77 49.18
CA ALA A 20 -5.16 -14.13 48.53
C ALA A 20 -4.82 -13.18 47.37
N ILE A 21 -3.54 -12.86 47.12
CA ILE A 21 -3.12 -11.88 46.10
C ILE A 21 -2.90 -12.53 44.71
N TRP A 22 -2.79 -13.86 44.64
CA TRP A 22 -2.43 -14.56 43.40
C TRP A 22 -3.56 -14.64 42.36
N ALA A 23 -4.82 -14.52 42.77
CA ALA A 23 -5.96 -14.64 41.84
C ALA A 23 -6.15 -13.41 40.93
N SER A 24 -5.73 -12.22 41.37
CA SER A 24 -5.94 -10.98 40.60
C SER A 24 -4.85 -10.72 39.55
N LEU A 25 -3.63 -11.25 39.74
CA LEU A 25 -2.56 -11.11 38.74
C LEU A 25 -2.75 -12.02 37.52
N ALA A 26 -3.40 -13.18 37.69
CA ALA A 26 -3.66 -14.11 36.59
C ALA A 26 -4.69 -13.55 35.59
N PHE A 27 -5.68 -12.79 36.06
CA PHE A 27 -6.71 -12.22 35.19
C PHE A 27 -6.22 -10.99 34.39
N MET A 28 -5.29 -10.21 34.95
CA MET A 28 -4.69 -9.06 34.25
C MET A 28 -3.66 -9.47 33.18
N LEU A 29 -2.97 -10.60 33.34
CA LEU A 29 -2.04 -11.11 32.32
C LEU A 29 -2.74 -11.71 31.09
N MET A 30 -3.97 -12.23 31.23
CA MET A 30 -4.72 -12.78 30.08
C MET A 30 -5.26 -11.69 29.14
N LEU A 31 -5.48 -10.46 29.61
CA LEU A 31 -5.94 -9.35 28.76
C LEU A 31 -4.82 -8.73 27.92
N LEU A 32 -3.55 -8.99 28.24
CA LEU A 32 -2.39 -8.48 27.48
C LEU A 32 -1.94 -9.42 26.35
N TRP A 33 -2.41 -10.67 26.31
CA TRP A 33 -2.10 -11.61 25.22
C TRP A 33 -3.11 -11.62 24.07
N GLY A 34 -4.29 -11.03 24.23
CA GLY A 34 -5.30 -10.95 23.16
C GLY A 34 -5.07 -9.84 22.13
N ALA A 35 -4.27 -8.82 22.44
CA ALA A 35 -4.08 -7.66 21.56
C ALA A 35 -2.95 -7.82 20.53
N SER A 36 -2.03 -8.77 20.72
CA SER A 36 -0.85 -8.92 19.84
C SER A 36 -1.13 -9.71 18.56
N SER A 37 -2.22 -10.49 18.51
CA SER A 37 -2.51 -11.39 17.38
C SER A 37 -3.12 -10.69 16.16
N LEU A 38 -3.66 -9.48 16.31
CA LEU A 38 -4.22 -8.71 15.19
C LEU A 38 -3.16 -7.88 14.41
N ALA A 39 -1.94 -7.78 14.93
CA ALA A 39 -0.87 -6.99 14.31
C ALA A 39 0.02 -7.78 13.34
N GLN A 40 -0.01 -9.12 13.37
CA GLN A 40 1.02 -9.93 12.69
C GLN A 40 0.70 -10.38 11.26
N ASP A 41 -0.55 -10.33 10.80
CA ASP A 41 -0.89 -10.73 9.41
C ASP A 41 -0.87 -9.58 8.39
N ALA A 42 -0.75 -8.32 8.84
CA ALA A 42 -0.55 -7.19 7.93
C ALA A 42 0.85 -7.17 7.29
N GLN A 43 1.77 -8.06 7.72
CA GLN A 43 3.21 -7.89 7.53
C GLN A 43 3.86 -8.73 6.42
N LYS A 44 3.13 -9.45 5.55
CA LYS A 44 3.78 -10.40 4.61
C LYS A 44 3.30 -10.45 3.15
N GLN A 45 2.52 -9.50 2.66
CA GLN A 45 2.24 -9.49 1.22
C GLN A 45 3.38 -8.79 0.48
N LYS A 46 4.15 -9.49 -0.36
CA LYS A 46 5.14 -8.85 -1.25
C LYS A 46 4.39 -8.07 -2.34
N PRO A 47 4.89 -6.90 -2.76
CA PRO A 47 4.21 -6.16 -3.81
C PRO A 47 4.35 -6.90 -5.15
N PRO A 48 3.29 -6.94 -5.98
CA PRO A 48 3.35 -7.50 -7.34
C PRO A 48 4.44 -6.88 -8.22
N ILE A 49 4.79 -5.61 -7.97
CA ILE A 49 5.89 -4.92 -8.62
C ILE A 49 6.72 -4.18 -7.58
N SER A 50 8.04 -4.13 -7.78
CA SER A 50 8.94 -3.36 -6.93
C SER A 50 9.71 -2.35 -7.78
N VAL A 51 9.77 -1.11 -7.30
CA VAL A 51 10.56 -0.03 -7.90
C VAL A 51 11.55 0.45 -6.86
N GLY A 52 12.83 0.48 -7.20
CA GLY A 52 13.89 0.87 -6.27
C GLY A 52 13.69 2.29 -5.72
N GLY A 53 14.01 2.49 -4.44
CA GLY A 53 13.90 3.79 -3.77
C GLY A 53 12.56 4.11 -3.12
N PHE A 54 11.62 3.15 -3.16
CA PHE A 54 10.32 3.26 -2.51
C PHE A 54 10.20 2.28 -1.33
N ASP A 55 9.75 2.78 -0.19
CA ASP A 55 9.30 1.97 0.92
C ASP A 55 7.89 1.47 0.65
N TYR A 56 7.66 0.19 0.88
CA TYR A 56 6.40 -0.46 0.56
C TYR A 56 5.56 -0.72 1.81
N ARG A 57 4.23 -0.52 1.68
CA ARG A 57 3.22 -0.90 2.66
C ARG A 57 1.99 -1.48 1.98
N TYR A 58 1.46 -2.57 2.53
CA TYR A 58 0.14 -3.08 2.16
C TYR A 58 -0.94 -2.60 3.13
N LEU A 59 -2.07 -2.14 2.59
CA LEU A 59 -3.25 -1.78 3.38
C LEU A 59 -4.35 -2.82 3.09
N PRO A 60 -4.48 -3.88 3.90
CA PRO A 60 -5.34 -5.03 3.58
C PRO A 60 -6.83 -4.69 3.51
N GLN A 61 -7.29 -3.78 4.36
CA GLN A 61 -8.69 -3.33 4.43
C GLN A 61 -9.19 -2.75 3.09
N HIS A 62 -8.29 -2.21 2.28
CA HIS A 62 -8.62 -1.60 0.99
C HIS A 62 -7.90 -2.28 -0.18
N ARG A 63 -7.14 -3.35 0.07
CA ARG A 63 -6.28 -4.03 -0.90
C ARG A 63 -5.35 -3.07 -1.65
N VAL A 64 -4.84 -2.06 -0.96
CA VAL A 64 -3.97 -1.02 -1.55
C VAL A 64 -2.51 -1.39 -1.34
N HIS A 65 -1.75 -1.39 -2.42
CA HIS A 65 -0.29 -1.36 -2.37
C HIS A 65 0.15 0.10 -2.38
N SER A 66 0.82 0.58 -1.34
CA SER A 66 1.31 1.96 -1.22
C SER A 66 2.83 1.98 -1.14
N PHE A 67 3.43 2.97 -1.78
CA PHE A 67 4.86 3.14 -1.96
C PHE A 67 5.23 4.59 -1.68
N ASN A 68 6.12 4.83 -0.72
CA ASN A 68 6.62 6.16 -0.38
C ASN A 68 8.09 6.30 -0.79
N CYS A 69 8.40 7.36 -1.55
CA CYS A 69 9.74 7.64 -2.02
C CYS A 69 10.63 8.19 -0.88
N GLN A 70 11.75 7.53 -0.62
CA GLN A 70 12.76 7.95 0.37
C GLN A 70 14.03 8.52 -0.26
N ARG A 71 14.07 8.67 -1.59
CA ARG A 71 15.29 9.09 -2.32
C ARG A 71 15.07 10.41 -3.07
N PRO A 72 16.10 11.25 -3.20
CA PRO A 72 16.01 12.48 -3.99
C PRO A 72 15.58 12.24 -5.45
N ALA A 73 16.00 11.11 -6.05
CA ALA A 73 15.72 10.78 -7.45
C ALA A 73 14.22 10.66 -7.79
N CYS A 74 13.37 10.25 -6.83
CA CYS A 74 11.92 10.18 -7.01
C CYS A 74 11.18 11.32 -6.30
N VAL A 75 11.91 12.32 -5.77
CA VAL A 75 11.43 13.39 -4.88
C VAL A 75 10.87 12.84 -3.57
N ILE A 76 11.59 13.09 -2.48
CA ILE A 76 11.22 12.61 -1.13
C ILE A 76 9.78 13.01 -0.79
N GLY A 77 9.02 12.06 -0.23
CA GLY A 77 7.61 12.26 0.11
C GLY A 77 6.62 12.11 -1.05
N SER A 78 7.12 11.79 -2.25
CA SER A 78 6.26 11.30 -3.33
C SER A 78 5.66 9.96 -2.96
N GLU A 79 4.40 9.75 -3.36
CA GLU A 79 3.67 8.52 -3.07
C GLU A 79 3.10 7.94 -4.35
N VAL A 80 3.21 6.63 -4.52
CA VAL A 80 2.47 5.88 -5.52
C VAL A 80 1.65 4.82 -4.80
N SER A 81 0.37 4.70 -5.13
CA SER A 81 -0.48 3.62 -4.64
C SER A 81 -1.30 3.02 -5.75
N TYR A 82 -1.62 1.73 -5.64
CA TYR A 82 -2.50 1.07 -6.58
C TYR A 82 -3.33 -0.05 -5.96
N ILE A 83 -4.43 -0.34 -6.64
CA ILE A 83 -5.30 -1.50 -6.40
C ILE A 83 -5.44 -2.25 -7.72
N ILE A 84 -5.41 -3.58 -7.64
CA ILE A 84 -5.66 -4.48 -8.77
C ILE A 84 -7.04 -5.11 -8.60
N PHE A 85 -7.84 -5.08 -9.65
CA PHE A 85 -9.18 -5.64 -9.74
C PHE A 85 -9.23 -6.70 -10.85
N ALA A 86 -10.27 -7.54 -10.79
CA ALA A 86 -10.66 -8.39 -11.92
C ALA A 86 -10.89 -7.52 -13.18
N PRO A 87 -10.69 -8.10 -14.39
CA PRO A 87 -10.90 -7.36 -15.63
C PRO A 87 -12.35 -6.90 -15.74
N THR A 88 -12.55 -5.67 -16.20
CA THR A 88 -13.86 -5.08 -16.45
C THR A 88 -13.83 -4.18 -17.70
N THR A 89 -15.01 -3.79 -18.18
CA THR A 89 -15.15 -2.98 -19.39
C THR A 89 -14.82 -1.51 -19.10
N PRO A 90 -13.99 -0.85 -19.93
CA PRO A 90 -13.72 0.57 -19.78
C PRO A 90 -14.99 1.42 -19.91
N ASN A 91 -15.28 2.26 -18.92
CA ASN A 91 -16.38 3.23 -18.97
C ASN A 91 -15.89 4.63 -18.59
N PHE A 92 -15.74 5.49 -19.60
CA PHE A 92 -15.16 6.81 -19.42
C PHE A 92 -16.10 7.78 -18.70
N GLU A 93 -17.42 7.69 -18.95
CA GLU A 93 -18.42 8.53 -18.28
C GLU A 93 -18.48 8.23 -16.78
N MET A 94 -18.45 6.94 -16.42
CA MET A 94 -18.36 6.53 -15.01
C MET A 94 -17.06 7.00 -14.36
N PHE A 95 -15.95 6.98 -15.10
CA PHE A 95 -14.68 7.53 -14.60
C PHE A 95 -14.78 9.03 -14.33
N LYS A 96 -15.31 9.83 -15.28
CA LYS A 96 -15.52 11.28 -15.11
C LYS A 96 -16.38 11.57 -13.88
N ARG A 97 -17.56 10.96 -13.81
CA ARG A 97 -18.48 11.11 -12.68
C ARG A 97 -17.82 10.73 -11.34
N GLY A 98 -17.06 9.64 -11.32
CA GLY A 98 -16.32 9.22 -10.13
C GLY A 98 -15.26 10.23 -9.69
N LYS A 99 -14.52 10.83 -10.64
CA LYS A 99 -13.55 11.89 -10.34
C LYS A 99 -14.22 13.16 -9.82
N GLU A 100 -15.33 13.58 -10.41
CA GLU A 100 -16.10 14.75 -9.96
C GLU A 100 -16.69 14.57 -8.56
N ILE A 101 -17.25 13.39 -8.26
CA ILE A 101 -17.78 13.08 -6.92
C ILE A 101 -16.65 13.13 -5.88
N ALA A 102 -15.53 12.44 -6.16
CA ALA A 102 -14.39 12.43 -5.24
C ALA A 102 -13.80 13.83 -5.05
N PHE A 103 -13.73 14.62 -6.12
CA PHE A 103 -13.25 16.00 -6.06
C PHE A 103 -14.15 16.91 -5.21
N ARG A 104 -15.48 16.82 -5.39
CA ARG A 104 -16.45 17.56 -4.57
C ARG A 104 -16.35 17.18 -3.09
N GLN A 105 -16.23 15.89 -2.78
CA GLN A 105 -16.06 15.43 -1.40
C GLN A 105 -14.75 15.94 -0.78
N LEU A 106 -13.69 15.99 -1.57
CA LEU A 106 -12.39 16.50 -1.14
C LEU A 106 -12.41 18.03 -0.93
N GLN A 107 -13.10 18.78 -1.79
CA GLN A 107 -13.32 20.21 -1.61
C GLN A 107 -14.16 20.51 -0.36
N ALA A 108 -15.22 19.73 -0.11
CA ALA A 108 -16.07 19.90 1.07
C ALA A 108 -15.34 19.68 2.39
N ARG A 109 -14.20 18.96 2.37
CA ARG A 109 -13.34 18.68 3.53
C ARG A 109 -12.03 19.45 3.48
N ALA A 110 -11.90 20.40 2.56
CA ALA A 110 -10.69 21.20 2.42
C ALA A 110 -10.49 22.04 3.69
N ALA A 111 -9.24 22.12 4.15
CA ALA A 111 -8.89 23.14 5.11
C ALA A 111 -9.03 24.53 4.45
N PRO A 112 -9.33 25.61 5.21
CA PRO A 112 -9.61 26.93 4.64
C PRO A 112 -8.49 27.52 3.77
N ASP A 113 -7.25 27.08 4.00
CA ASP A 113 -6.04 27.56 3.33
C ASP A 113 -5.66 26.74 2.08
N VAL A 114 -6.48 25.75 1.68
CA VAL A 114 -6.20 24.85 0.57
C VAL A 114 -7.14 25.07 -0.61
N THR A 115 -6.56 25.29 -1.78
CA THR A 115 -7.30 25.35 -3.06
C THR A 115 -7.01 24.11 -3.89
N TYR A 116 -8.06 23.56 -4.52
CA TYR A 116 -7.95 22.39 -5.37
C TYR A 116 -8.36 22.69 -6.80
N LYS A 117 -7.61 22.16 -7.76
CA LYS A 117 -7.94 22.18 -9.20
C LYS A 117 -7.98 20.75 -9.72
N LEU A 118 -9.02 20.41 -10.47
CA LEU A 118 -9.16 19.15 -11.18
C LEU A 118 -8.98 19.42 -12.68
N SER A 119 -8.16 18.62 -13.36
CA SER A 119 -8.07 18.66 -14.82
C SER A 119 -9.20 17.85 -15.45
N ASP A 120 -9.55 18.21 -16.68
CA ASP A 120 -10.41 17.37 -17.49
C ASP A 120 -9.84 15.96 -17.62
N PRO A 121 -10.66 14.93 -17.35
CA PRO A 121 -10.28 13.55 -17.58
C PRO A 121 -9.88 13.30 -19.04
N LYS A 122 -8.89 12.43 -19.23
CA LYS A 122 -8.38 12.03 -20.54
C LYS A 122 -8.51 10.54 -20.73
N ARG A 123 -8.76 10.11 -21.97
CA ARG A 123 -8.77 8.72 -22.40
C ARG A 123 -7.65 8.49 -23.40
N VAL A 124 -6.88 7.43 -23.18
CA VAL A 124 -5.87 6.92 -24.10
C VAL A 124 -6.21 5.46 -24.38
N SER A 125 -6.39 5.10 -25.65
CA SER A 125 -6.70 3.74 -26.07
C SER A 125 -5.58 3.17 -26.92
N HIS A 126 -5.17 1.94 -26.61
CA HIS A 126 -4.18 1.16 -27.35
C HIS A 126 -4.74 -0.24 -27.63
N LYS A 127 -4.11 -0.98 -28.56
CA LYS A 127 -4.55 -2.33 -28.95
C LYS A 127 -4.69 -3.31 -27.76
N SER A 128 -3.88 -3.14 -26.71
CA SER A 128 -3.84 -4.05 -25.55
C SER A 128 -4.40 -3.47 -24.25
N MET A 129 -4.77 -2.18 -24.23
CA MET A 129 -5.27 -1.52 -23.02
C MET A 129 -6.04 -0.24 -23.31
N THR A 130 -7.01 0.06 -22.44
CA THR A 130 -7.60 1.40 -22.33
C THR A 130 -7.15 2.05 -21.03
N VAL A 131 -6.78 3.32 -21.06
CA VAL A 131 -6.31 4.07 -19.90
C VAL A 131 -7.09 5.36 -19.75
N PHE A 132 -7.61 5.61 -18.56
CA PHE A 132 -8.22 6.88 -18.17
C PHE A 132 -7.32 7.60 -17.17
N VAL A 133 -7.17 8.91 -17.33
CA VAL A 133 -6.29 9.73 -16.50
C VAL A 133 -7.04 10.98 -16.04
N SER A 134 -6.80 11.40 -14.80
CA SER A 134 -7.21 12.71 -14.30
C SER A 134 -6.13 13.24 -13.36
N GLU A 135 -5.85 14.53 -13.43
CA GLU A 135 -4.88 15.20 -12.59
C GLU A 135 -5.59 16.14 -11.62
N ARG A 136 -5.06 16.22 -10.41
CA ARG A 136 -5.49 17.17 -9.39
C ARG A 136 -4.28 17.89 -8.83
N GLU A 137 -4.45 19.18 -8.59
CA GLU A 137 -3.47 20.02 -7.93
C GLU A 137 -4.08 20.57 -6.65
N ALA A 138 -3.32 20.49 -5.56
CA ALA A 138 -3.63 21.12 -4.29
C ALA A 138 -2.60 22.22 -4.04
N ARG A 139 -3.03 23.43 -3.72
CA ARG A 139 -2.15 24.55 -3.34
C ARG A 139 -2.54 25.06 -1.97
N TRP A 140 -1.55 25.19 -1.10
CA TRP A 140 -1.68 25.83 0.21
C TRP A 140 -1.30 27.31 0.10
N SER A 141 -1.87 28.14 0.98
CA SER A 141 -1.56 29.58 1.05
C SER A 141 -0.06 29.88 1.22
N GLY A 142 0.68 29.00 1.92
CA GLY A 142 2.13 29.08 2.09
C GLY A 142 2.96 28.68 0.85
N GLY A 143 2.33 28.51 -0.31
CA GLY A 143 3.01 28.19 -1.57
C GLY A 143 3.35 26.71 -1.78
N ALA A 144 3.13 25.85 -0.78
CA ALA A 144 3.26 24.41 -0.95
C ALA A 144 2.24 23.91 -1.99
N VAL A 145 2.67 22.95 -2.81
CA VAL A 145 1.83 22.35 -3.86
C VAL A 145 1.92 20.84 -3.80
N ARG A 146 0.82 20.15 -4.08
CA ARG A 146 0.80 18.70 -4.30
C ARG A 146 0.06 18.37 -5.59
N TYR A 147 0.78 17.78 -6.52
CA TYR A 147 0.24 17.21 -7.74
C TYR A 147 -0.15 15.77 -7.49
N THR A 148 -1.33 15.38 -7.99
CA THR A 148 -1.85 14.02 -7.90
C THR A 148 -2.36 13.60 -9.26
N LYS A 149 -1.87 12.48 -9.77
CA LYS A 149 -2.35 11.85 -11.00
C LYS A 149 -3.07 10.56 -10.65
N SER A 150 -4.34 10.49 -11.00
CA SER A 150 -5.14 9.27 -10.95
C SER A 150 -5.17 8.62 -12.32
N THR A 151 -4.92 7.33 -12.37
CA THR A 151 -4.95 6.51 -13.57
C THR A 151 -5.82 5.28 -13.31
N VAL A 152 -6.71 4.97 -14.23
CA VAL A 152 -7.40 3.67 -14.27
C VAL A 152 -7.09 3.02 -15.60
N ALA A 153 -6.51 1.84 -15.57
CA ALA A 153 -6.15 1.11 -16.77
C ALA A 153 -6.83 -0.25 -16.82
N TYR A 154 -7.32 -0.56 -17.99
CA TYR A 154 -8.07 -1.75 -18.31
C TYR A 154 -7.21 -2.59 -19.25
N PHE A 155 -6.66 -3.67 -18.71
CA PHE A 155 -5.92 -4.67 -19.45
C PHE A 155 -6.82 -5.89 -19.69
N GLN A 156 -6.39 -6.81 -20.55
CA GLN A 156 -7.14 -8.04 -20.82
C GLN A 156 -7.36 -8.90 -19.57
N LYS A 157 -6.38 -8.92 -18.65
CA LYS A 157 -6.39 -9.80 -17.48
C LYS A 157 -6.77 -9.13 -16.16
N MET A 158 -6.77 -7.81 -16.12
CA MET A 158 -7.00 -7.07 -14.88
C MET A 158 -7.34 -5.61 -15.15
N THR A 159 -7.91 -4.97 -14.14
CA THR A 159 -8.06 -3.52 -14.10
C THR A 159 -7.23 -2.97 -12.94
N VAL A 160 -6.54 -1.86 -13.17
CA VAL A 160 -5.66 -1.23 -12.20
C VAL A 160 -6.15 0.18 -11.94
N SER A 161 -6.34 0.55 -10.68
CA SER A 161 -6.43 1.95 -10.28
C SER A 161 -5.13 2.34 -9.60
N LEU A 162 -4.43 3.32 -10.16
CA LEU A 162 -3.14 3.81 -9.70
C LEU A 162 -3.25 5.31 -9.40
N ILE A 163 -2.67 5.75 -8.29
CA ILE A 163 -2.55 7.15 -7.91
C ILE A 163 -1.08 7.43 -7.67
N SER A 164 -0.56 8.50 -8.25
CA SER A 164 0.79 8.99 -7.99
C SER A 164 0.73 10.45 -7.56
N SER A 165 1.45 10.83 -6.51
CA SER A 165 1.47 12.20 -6.00
C SER A 165 2.85 12.66 -5.59
N SER A 166 3.11 13.96 -5.73
CA SER A 166 4.39 14.59 -5.40
C SER A 166 4.23 16.11 -5.30
N SER A 167 5.19 16.79 -4.68
CA SER A 167 5.35 18.24 -4.77
C SER A 167 5.80 18.71 -6.17
N SER A 168 6.32 17.80 -7.00
CA SER A 168 6.72 18.07 -8.37
C SER A 168 5.81 17.36 -9.38
N LYS A 169 5.20 18.12 -10.31
CA LYS A 169 4.37 17.54 -11.38
C LYS A 169 5.15 16.53 -12.23
N LYS A 170 6.43 16.81 -12.49
CA LYS A 170 7.33 15.91 -13.22
C LYS A 170 7.53 14.60 -12.46
N ALA A 171 7.79 14.66 -11.16
CA ALA A 171 7.99 13.47 -10.33
C ALA A 171 6.70 12.65 -10.18
N ALA A 172 5.55 13.29 -9.93
CA ALA A 172 4.26 12.59 -9.88
C ALA A 172 3.99 11.81 -11.18
N ASN A 173 4.30 12.40 -12.33
CA ASN A 173 4.18 11.74 -13.62
C ASN A 173 5.20 10.60 -13.81
N ALA A 174 6.49 10.86 -13.59
CA ALA A 174 7.56 9.90 -13.81
C ALA A 174 7.40 8.67 -12.90
N ASN A 175 7.18 8.88 -11.60
CA ASN A 175 6.98 7.82 -10.63
C ASN A 175 5.75 6.98 -11.02
N GLY A 176 4.62 7.61 -11.32
CA GLY A 176 3.41 6.91 -11.75
C GLY A 176 3.65 6.04 -13.00
N SER A 177 4.41 6.54 -13.97
CA SER A 177 4.76 5.80 -15.19
C SER A 177 5.63 4.57 -14.91
N LEU A 178 6.60 4.65 -13.98
CA LEU A 178 7.44 3.49 -13.63
C LEU A 178 6.61 2.33 -13.10
N PHE A 179 5.71 2.61 -12.15
CA PHE A 179 4.80 1.61 -11.61
C PHE A 179 3.79 1.14 -12.66
N PHE A 180 3.29 2.04 -13.50
CA PHE A 180 2.37 1.71 -14.57
C PHE A 180 2.98 0.70 -15.56
N VAL A 181 4.24 0.87 -15.96
CA VAL A 181 4.93 -0.05 -16.87
C VAL A 181 5.03 -1.44 -16.26
N GLY A 182 5.41 -1.55 -14.98
CA GLY A 182 5.45 -2.83 -14.28
C GLY A 182 4.08 -3.52 -14.23
N LEU A 183 3.03 -2.76 -13.92
CA LEU A 183 1.66 -3.28 -13.89
C LEU A 183 1.17 -3.67 -15.28
N ALA A 184 1.49 -2.89 -16.31
CA ALA A 184 1.14 -3.21 -17.68
C ALA A 184 1.76 -4.54 -18.12
N ALA A 185 3.01 -4.81 -17.76
CA ALA A 185 3.66 -6.09 -18.03
C ALA A 185 2.90 -7.29 -17.43
N LEU A 186 2.36 -7.15 -16.21
CA LEU A 186 1.51 -8.17 -15.59
C LEU A 186 0.17 -8.35 -16.33
N GLY A 187 -0.39 -7.25 -16.84
CA GLY A 187 -1.72 -7.22 -17.46
C GLY A 187 -1.76 -7.74 -18.89
N VAL A 188 -0.61 -7.70 -19.60
CA VAL A 188 -0.48 -8.11 -21.02
C VAL A 188 0.26 -9.43 -21.24
N ALA A 189 0.94 -9.98 -20.23
CA ALA A 189 1.71 -11.21 -20.39
C ALA A 189 0.83 -12.36 -20.91
N LYS A 190 1.16 -12.96 -22.07
CA LYS A 190 0.49 -14.17 -22.57
C LYS A 190 0.69 -15.31 -21.57
N LYS A 191 -0.38 -16.06 -21.28
CA LYS A 191 -0.24 -17.34 -20.54
C LYS A 191 0.58 -18.26 -21.45
N LYS A 192 1.84 -18.59 -21.11
CA LYS A 192 2.48 -19.77 -21.70
C LYS A 192 1.68 -20.96 -21.17
N SER A 193 0.80 -21.52 -21.99
CA SER A 193 0.26 -22.86 -21.72
C SER A 193 1.45 -23.81 -21.80
N ASN A 194 1.87 -24.34 -20.65
CA ASN A 194 2.60 -25.61 -20.66
C ASN A 194 1.56 -26.66 -21.06
N GLU A 195 1.41 -26.84 -22.36
CA GLU A 195 0.76 -28.01 -22.92
C GLU A 195 1.70 -29.18 -22.63
N SER A 196 1.41 -29.88 -21.53
CA SER A 196 2.04 -31.15 -21.22
C SER A 196 1.57 -32.13 -22.28
N THR A 197 2.35 -32.29 -23.35
CA THR A 197 2.23 -33.41 -24.27
C THR A 197 2.45 -34.67 -23.46
N VAL A 198 1.36 -35.29 -23.01
CA VAL A 198 1.37 -36.67 -22.55
C VAL A 198 1.68 -37.50 -23.79
N PRO A 199 2.81 -38.22 -23.88
CA PRO A 199 3.02 -39.15 -24.98
C PRO A 199 1.94 -40.23 -24.89
N ALA A 200 1.12 -40.32 -25.93
CA ALA A 200 0.21 -41.42 -26.14
C ALA A 200 1.02 -42.59 -26.69
N ASP A 201 1.55 -43.42 -25.80
CA ASP A 201 2.05 -44.74 -26.14
C ASP A 201 1.70 -45.71 -25.01
N LEU A 202 0.84 -46.68 -25.33
CA LEU A 202 0.94 -48.09 -24.97
C LEU A 202 -0.39 -48.77 -25.35
N GLU A 203 -0.49 -49.21 -26.61
CA GLU A 203 -1.38 -50.30 -26.97
C GLU A 203 -0.88 -51.60 -26.30
N PRO A 204 -1.78 -52.44 -25.76
CA PRO A 204 -1.41 -53.78 -25.33
C PRO A 204 -1.34 -54.73 -26.52
N ALA A 205 -0.13 -55.22 -26.83
CA ALA A 205 0.04 -56.36 -27.71
C ALA A 205 -0.64 -57.61 -27.11
N LYS A 206 -1.43 -58.30 -27.93
CA LYS A 206 -1.88 -59.69 -27.72
C LYS A 206 -1.04 -60.62 -28.56
#